data_AF-A0A919J318-F1
#
_entry.id   AF-A0A919J318-F1
#
_cell.length_a   1.000
_cell.length_b   1.000
_cell.length_c   1.000
_cell.angle_alpha   90.00
_cell.angle_beta   90.00
_cell.angle_gamma   90.00
#
_symmetry.space_group_name_H-M   'P 1'
#
loop_
_entity.id
_entity.type
_entity.pdbx_description
1 polymer ?
#
loop_
_entity_poly.entity_id
_entity_poly.type
_entity_poly.pdbx_seq_one_letter_code
_entity_poly.pdbx_strand_id
1 'polypeptide(L)'
;MIFKAVRDGAPYPDHNTTLKAWSEIPPRPIRLADLITTKRELALDKLLAEDSTFYGDLFPHVVEYQGHLYLEDGLHRALRAALQQRNQIHARVLVVGS
;
A
#
# COMPACT_ATOMS: atom_id res chain seq x y z
N MET A 1 0.12 16.22 -5.93
CA MET A 1 -0.38 15.42 -4.79
C MET A 1 0.15 14.00 -4.95
N ILE A 2 0.73 13.37 -3.91
CA ILE A 2 1.34 12.02 -4.03
C ILE A 2 0.27 10.93 -4.10
N PHE A 3 -0.72 11.00 -3.21
CA PHE A 3 -1.84 10.06 -3.11
C PHE A 3 -3.15 10.75 -3.52
N LYS A 4 -4.15 9.96 -3.95
CA LYS A 4 -5.51 10.43 -4.28
C LYS A 4 -6.21 11.05 -3.08
N ALA A 5 -6.09 10.39 -1.92
CA ALA A 5 -6.67 10.82 -0.66
C ALA A 5 -6.00 10.13 0.53
N VAL A 6 -6.21 10.66 1.74
CA VAL A 6 -5.79 10.05 3.01
C VAL A 6 -7.05 9.78 3.83
N ARG A 7 -7.18 8.56 4.36
CA ARG A 7 -8.30 8.14 5.20
C ARG A 7 -7.83 7.55 6.53
N ASP A 8 -8.80 7.43 7.43
CA ASP A 8 -8.67 6.64 8.65
C ASP A 8 -9.44 5.34 8.51
N GLY A 9 -8.71 4.23 8.59
CA GLY A 9 -9.29 2.90 8.49
C GLY A 9 -9.67 2.47 7.07
N ALA A 10 -9.92 1.17 6.96
CA ALA A 10 -10.37 0.52 5.74
C ALA A 10 -11.90 0.64 5.58
N PRO A 11 -12.42 1.02 4.41
CA PRO A 11 -13.86 1.04 4.13
C PRO A 11 -14.46 -0.33 3.77
N TYR A 12 -13.63 -1.34 3.64
CA TYR A 12 -14.01 -2.68 3.21
C TYR A 12 -14.12 -3.63 4.40
N PRO A 13 -14.93 -4.70 4.30
CA PRO A 13 -14.95 -5.78 5.29
C PRO A 13 -13.58 -6.45 5.41
N ASP A 14 -13.32 -7.09 6.54
CA ASP A 14 -12.13 -7.92 6.71
C ASP A 14 -12.11 -9.03 5.65
N HIS A 15 -11.02 -9.10 4.91
CA HIS A 15 -10.79 -10.07 3.83
C HIS A 15 -9.97 -11.29 4.29
N ASN A 16 -9.62 -11.38 5.58
CA ASN A 16 -8.93 -12.52 6.21
C ASN A 16 -7.70 -13.03 5.43
N THR A 17 -7.04 -12.13 4.69
CA THR A 17 -5.95 -12.52 3.79
C THR A 17 -4.65 -12.61 4.55
N THR A 18 -4.06 -13.80 4.56
CA THR A 18 -2.77 -14.04 5.20
C THR A 18 -1.62 -13.53 4.35
N LEU A 19 -0.45 -13.29 4.95
CA LEU A 19 0.77 -12.92 4.21
C LEU A 19 1.13 -13.95 3.12
N LYS A 20 0.89 -15.24 3.36
CA LYS A 20 1.08 -16.29 2.36
C LYS A 20 0.16 -16.08 1.16
N ALA A 21 -1.13 -15.86 1.40
CA ALA A 21 -2.09 -15.61 0.34
C ALA A 21 -1.75 -14.35 -0.48
N TRP A 22 -1.26 -13.29 0.18
CA TRP A 22 -0.74 -12.11 -0.52
C TRP A 22 0.41 -12.47 -1.46
N SER A 23 1.36 -13.32 -1.04
CA SER A 23 2.52 -13.68 -1.86
C SER A 23 2.16 -14.37 -3.19
N GLU A 24 1.00 -15.02 -3.27
CA GLU A 24 0.47 -15.65 -4.48
C GLU A 24 -0.11 -14.63 -5.49
N ILE A 25 -0.45 -13.42 -5.06
CA ILE A 25 -1.01 -12.38 -5.94
C ILE A 25 0.14 -11.71 -6.71
N PRO A 26 0.25 -11.84 -8.04
CA PRO A 26 1.36 -11.24 -8.77
C PRO A 26 1.36 -9.70 -8.62
N PRO A 27 2.51 -9.07 -8.38
CA PRO A 27 2.59 -7.62 -8.26
C PRO A 27 2.35 -6.95 -9.62
N ARG A 28 1.64 -5.82 -9.60
CA ARG A 28 1.36 -5.03 -10.81
C ARG A 28 1.70 -3.55 -10.60
N PRO A 29 2.03 -2.82 -11.68
CA PRO A 29 2.26 -1.39 -11.62
C PRO A 29 1.00 -0.62 -11.22
N ILE A 30 1.11 0.25 -10.21
CA ILE A 30 0.05 1.16 -9.73
C ILE A 30 0.61 2.57 -9.58
N ARG A 31 -0.11 3.58 -10.09
CA ARG A 31 0.27 4.98 -9.91
C ARG A 31 -0.02 5.39 -8.47
N LEU A 32 0.92 6.11 -7.87
CA LEU A 32 0.75 6.64 -6.50
C LEU A 32 -0.48 7.54 -6.41
N ALA A 33 -0.73 8.34 -7.45
CA ALA A 33 -1.86 9.26 -7.54
C ALA A 33 -3.24 8.56 -7.59
N ASP A 34 -3.29 7.25 -7.82
CA ASP A 34 -4.55 6.48 -7.83
C ASP A 34 -4.87 5.88 -6.44
N LEU A 35 -3.89 5.87 -5.53
CA LEU A 35 -3.99 5.24 -4.21
C LEU A 35 -4.63 6.14 -3.16
N ILE A 36 -5.48 5.55 -2.34
CA ILE A 36 -6.02 6.13 -1.11
C ILE A 36 -5.32 5.46 0.07
N THR A 37 -4.67 6.21 0.97
CA THR A 37 -4.06 5.60 2.15
C THR A 37 -5.12 5.30 3.21
N THR A 38 -5.01 4.15 3.88
CA THR A 38 -5.88 3.76 5.01
C THR A 38 -5.33 4.19 6.37
N LYS A 39 -4.10 4.71 6.39
CA LYS A 39 -3.38 5.22 7.57
C LYS A 39 -3.11 6.71 7.40
N ARG A 40 -3.39 7.49 8.44
CA ARG A 40 -3.07 8.93 8.50
C ARG A 40 -1.66 9.20 8.98
N GLU A 41 -1.20 8.42 9.95
CA GLU A 41 0.08 8.67 10.61
C GLU A 41 1.20 7.86 9.98
N LEU A 42 2.33 8.54 9.82
CA LEU A 42 3.57 7.96 9.35
C LEU A 42 4.59 8.06 10.48
N ALA A 43 5.17 6.93 10.87
CA ALA A 43 6.22 6.88 11.85
C ALA A 43 7.53 7.28 11.17
N LEU A 44 7.94 8.55 11.32
CA LEU A 44 9.09 9.14 10.61
C LEU A 44 10.42 8.46 10.98
N ASP A 45 10.55 8.05 12.25
CA ASP A 45 11.63 7.21 12.77
C ASP A 45 11.78 5.90 11.97
N LYS A 46 10.67 5.26 11.61
CA LYS A 46 10.66 4.04 10.79
C LYS A 46 10.98 4.29 9.32
N LEU A 47 10.83 5.51 8.82
CA LEU A 47 11.15 5.86 7.44
C LEU A 47 12.66 6.08 7.24
N LEU A 48 13.32 6.63 8.27
CA LEU A 48 14.73 7.04 8.27
C LEU A 48 15.69 5.96 8.77
N ALA A 49 15.20 4.89 9.38
CA ALA A 49 16.05 3.78 9.84
C ALA A 49 16.75 3.09 8.65
N GLU A 50 18.10 3.17 8.61
CA GLU A 50 18.96 2.49 7.62
C GLU A 50 18.82 0.95 7.71
N ASP A 51 18.56 0.44 8.92
CA ASP A 51 18.38 -0.98 9.22
C ASP A 51 16.92 -1.42 9.20
N SER A 52 16.02 -0.69 8.51
CA SER A 52 14.65 -1.14 8.30
C SER A 52 14.67 -2.38 7.40
N THR A 53 15.02 -3.53 7.96
CA THR A 53 14.77 -4.83 7.37
C THR A 53 13.29 -4.81 7.05
N PHE A 54 12.96 -4.85 5.76
CA PHE A 54 11.57 -4.96 5.34
C PHE A 54 11.05 -6.31 5.82
N TYR A 55 10.56 -6.37 7.05
CA TYR A 55 9.91 -7.55 7.60
C TYR A 55 8.56 -7.68 6.88
N GLY A 56 8.44 -8.66 5.99
CA GLY A 56 7.21 -8.97 5.26
C GLY A 56 7.38 -8.99 3.75
N ASP A 57 6.29 -8.67 3.03
CA ASP A 57 6.25 -8.69 1.57
C ASP A 57 7.04 -7.50 0.98
N LEU A 58 7.81 -7.78 -0.08
CA LEU A 58 8.55 -6.77 -0.83
C LEU A 58 7.60 -5.73 -1.45
N PHE A 59 6.42 -6.18 -1.85
CA PHE A 59 5.43 -5.34 -2.52
C PHE A 59 4.41 -4.80 -1.52
N PRO A 60 3.98 -3.53 -1.66
CA PRO A 60 2.82 -3.01 -0.94
C PRO A 60 1.55 -3.82 -1.22
N HIS A 61 0.66 -3.86 -0.23
CA HIS A 61 -0.65 -4.50 -0.33
C HIS A 61 -1.71 -3.44 -0.58
N VAL A 62 -2.48 -3.64 -1.63
CA VAL A 62 -3.53 -2.74 -2.06
C VAL A 62 -4.83 -3.52 -2.13
N VAL A 63 -5.89 -2.97 -1.54
CA VAL A 63 -7.24 -3.53 -1.65
C VAL A 63 -8.02 -2.71 -2.66
N GLU A 64 -8.56 -3.37 -3.66
CA GLU A 64 -9.53 -2.80 -4.58
C GLU A 64 -10.93 -3.05 -4.05
N TYR A 65 -11.65 -1.97 -3.74
CA TYR A 65 -13.01 -2.03 -3.21
C TYR A 65 -13.84 -0.88 -3.79
N GLN A 66 -15.02 -1.20 -4.32
CA GLN A 66 -15.94 -0.20 -4.93
C GLN A 66 -15.25 0.73 -5.94
N GLY A 67 -14.37 0.18 -6.79
CA GLY A 67 -13.66 0.95 -7.82
C GLY A 67 -12.57 1.90 -7.30
N HIS A 68 -12.12 1.71 -6.07
CA HIS A 68 -11.05 2.49 -5.45
C HIS A 68 -9.91 1.60 -4.95
N LEU A 69 -8.68 2.12 -5.05
CA LEU A 69 -7.47 1.43 -4.63
C LEU A 69 -7.01 1.97 -3.27
N TYR A 70 -7.03 1.10 -2.26
CA TYR A 70 -6.67 1.43 -0.89
C TYR A 70 -5.31 0.84 -0.55
N LEU A 71 -4.34 1.68 -0.21
CA LEU A 71 -3.04 1.26 0.28
C LEU A 71 -3.17 0.81 1.75
N GLU A 72 -3.14 -0.49 1.95
CA GLU A 72 -3.33 -1.15 3.26
C GLU A 72 -2.00 -1.34 3.99
N ASP A 73 -1.00 -1.83 3.25
CA ASP A 73 0.37 -2.01 3.72
C ASP A 73 1.39 -1.37 2.79
N GLY A 74 2.54 -1.00 3.33
CA GLY A 74 3.66 -0.48 2.55
C GLY A 74 3.65 1.04 2.34
N LEU A 75 2.98 1.82 3.20
CA LEU A 75 2.96 3.29 3.13
C LEU A 75 4.37 3.91 3.06
N HIS A 76 5.32 3.42 3.87
CA HIS A 76 6.70 3.90 3.81
C HIS A 76 7.38 3.59 2.48
N ARG A 77 7.11 2.40 1.89
CA ARG A 77 7.64 2.01 0.58
C ARG A 77 7.09 2.95 -0.51
N ALA A 78 5.79 3.23 -0.47
CA ALA A 78 5.14 4.15 -1.39
C ALA A 78 5.68 5.60 -1.25
N LEU A 79 5.85 6.09 -0.01
CA LEU A 79 6.38 7.43 0.22
C LEU A 79 7.86 7.54 -0.16
N ARG A 80 8.68 6.52 0.14
CA ARG A 80 10.09 6.48 -0.27
C ARG A 80 10.21 6.52 -1.81
N ALA A 81 9.36 5.80 -2.53
CA ALA A 81 9.30 5.87 -3.98
C ALA A 81 8.94 7.29 -4.48
N ALA A 82 7.95 7.94 -3.85
CA ALA A 82 7.56 9.31 -4.17
C ALA A 82 8.70 10.32 -3.93
N LEU A 83 9.40 10.21 -2.81
CA LEU A 83 10.55 11.06 -2.48
C LEU A 83 11.70 10.90 -3.48
N GLN A 84 11.86 9.70 -4.04
CA GLN A 84 12.79 9.40 -5.13
C GLN A 84 12.24 9.78 -6.52
N GLN A 85 11.24 10.65 -6.61
CA GLN A 85 10.64 11.13 -7.85
C GLN A 85 9.98 10.05 -8.71
N ARG A 86 9.60 8.90 -8.12
CA ARG A 86 8.80 7.88 -8.82
C ARG A 86 7.32 8.19 -8.67
N ASN A 87 6.56 8.05 -9.76
CA ASN A 87 5.10 8.24 -9.77
C ASN A 87 4.30 6.92 -9.66
N GLN A 88 4.99 5.79 -9.63
CA GLN A 88 4.42 4.44 -9.69
C GLN A 88 5.20 3.49 -8.79
N ILE A 89 4.50 2.50 -8.24
CA ILE A 89 5.05 1.36 -7.50
C ILE A 89 4.51 0.06 -8.07
N HIS A 90 5.22 -1.05 -7.83
CA HIS A 90 4.63 -2.37 -7.98
C HIS A 90 3.95 -2.74 -6.67
N ALA A 91 2.68 -3.13 -6.73
CA ALA A 91 1.89 -3.53 -5.58
C ALA A 91 1.07 -4.77 -5.90
N ARG A 92 0.77 -5.57 -4.88
CA ARG A 92 -0.17 -6.68 -4.99
C ARG A 92 -1.57 -6.15 -4.73
N VAL A 93 -2.51 -6.52 -5.58
CA VAL A 93 -3.87 -6.01 -5.49
C VAL A 93 -4.86 -7.14 -5.24
N LEU A 94 -5.53 -7.07 -4.10
CA LEU A 94 -6.64 -7.95 -3.74
C LEU A 94 -7.95 -7.24 -4.06
N VAL A 95 -8.85 -7.90 -4.79
CA VAL A 95 -10.19 -7.38 -5.06
C VAL A 95 -11.15 -7.91 -3.98
N VAL A 96 -11.84 -7.01 -3.29
CA VAL A 96 -12.81 -7.34 -2.24
C VAL A 96 -14.19 -6.84 -2.67
N GLY A 97 -15.21 -7.70 -2.57
CA GLY A 97 -16.61 -7.32 -2.78
C GLY A 97 -17.02 -7.15 -4.25
N SER A 98 -17.10 -8.25 -4.99
CA SER A 98 -17.89 -8.33 -6.23
C SER A 98 -19.38 -8.47 -5.94
#